data_AF-A0A0C9VI65-F1
#
_entry.id   AF-A0A0C9VI65-F1
#
_cell.length_a   1.000
_cell.length_b   1.000
_cell.length_c   1.000
_cell.angle_alpha   90.00
_cell.angle_beta   90.00
_cell.angle_gamma   90.00
#
_symmetry.space_group_name_H-M   'P 1'
#
loop_
_entity.id
_entity.type
_entity.pdbx_description
1 polymer ?
#
loop_
_entity_poly.entity_id
_entity_poly.type
_entity_poly.pdbx_seq_one_letter_code
_entity_poly.pdbx_strand_id
1 'polypeptide(L)'
;MSPSFPPLPSELELFSHFSLKTLVASRGGCRAWRSLVLTANIPPARRLLLEFYLELIQDKYFHQTRPWVLDNLKDFDREGYVGALVQQGANLPEEFRLWVLEWPATAAIAGIWLGLPDDNMGGSMDDRMTGRNILGINPPQLSSVVFVPKKRCIPAICLWVGFPPDAVWLPLDEEPDLYGKTITCCTRG
;
A
#
# COMPACT_ATOMS: atom_id res chain seq x y z
N MET A 1 36.54 13.85 12.00
CA MET A 1 36.04 12.71 12.79
C MET A 1 34.77 13.17 13.52
N SER A 2 33.60 12.72 13.09
CA SER A 2 32.35 13.01 13.83
C SER A 2 32.23 12.03 14.99
N PRO A 3 31.88 12.48 16.21
CA PRO A 3 31.71 11.56 17.34
C PRO A 3 30.50 10.66 17.08
N SER A 4 30.71 9.34 17.04
CA SER A 4 29.62 8.36 17.05
C SER A 4 29.19 8.13 18.49
N PHE A 5 28.10 8.76 18.91
CA PHE A 5 27.44 8.37 20.15
C PHE A 5 26.72 7.03 19.93
N PRO A 6 26.86 6.05 20.84
CA PRO A 6 26.02 4.86 20.80
C PRO A 6 24.56 5.28 21.02
N PRO A 7 23.59 4.68 20.30
CA PRO A 7 22.18 4.99 20.52
C PRO A 7 21.79 4.71 21.95
N LEU A 8 21.04 5.64 22.53
CA LEU A 8 20.43 5.39 23.84
C LEU A 8 19.28 4.39 23.66
N PRO A 9 19.07 3.43 24.59
CA PRO A 9 17.97 2.47 24.52
C PRO A 9 16.59 3.12 24.28
N SER A 10 16.39 4.31 24.86
CA SER A 10 15.17 5.12 24.69
C SER A 10 14.92 5.58 23.26
N GLU A 11 15.97 5.80 22.46
CA GLU A 11 15.82 6.21 21.05
C GLU A 11 15.31 5.05 20.20
N LEU A 12 15.78 3.83 20.47
CA LEU A 12 15.34 2.62 19.75
C LEU A 12 13.88 2.27 20.06
N GLU A 13 13.46 2.44 21.31
CA GLU A 13 12.06 2.31 21.70
C GLU A 13 11.18 3.37 21.02
N LEU A 14 11.65 4.62 20.95
CA LEU A 14 10.92 5.70 20.30
C LEU A 14 10.58 5.39 18.83
N PHE A 15 11.54 4.86 18.07
CA PHE A 15 11.32 4.48 16.67
C PHE A 15 10.27 3.37 16.49
N SER A 16 10.06 2.49 17.48
CA SER A 16 9.04 1.44 17.39
C SER A 16 7.60 1.99 17.34
N HIS A 17 7.41 3.20 17.89
CA HIS A 17 6.12 3.91 17.93
C HIS A 17 5.92 4.89 16.77
N PHE A 18 6.94 5.09 15.93
CA PHE A 18 6.84 6.02 14.81
C PHE A 18 5.93 5.47 13.71
N SER A 19 5.08 6.34 13.16
CA SER A 19 4.39 6.07 11.91
C SER A 19 5.38 5.89 10.75
N LEU A 20 4.96 5.24 9.68
CA LEU A 20 5.76 5.09 8.46
C LEU A 20 6.28 6.45 7.94
N LYS A 21 5.41 7.47 7.90
CA LYS A 21 5.80 8.83 7.49
C LYS A 21 6.90 9.41 8.38
N THR A 22 6.79 9.22 9.69
CA THR A 22 7.82 9.66 10.65
C THR A 22 9.11 8.88 10.48
N LEU A 23 9.05 7.57 10.24
CA LEU A 23 10.22 6.72 9.97
C LEU A 23 10.95 7.15 8.69
N VAL A 24 10.21 7.41 7.61
CA VAL A 24 10.75 7.90 6.34
C VAL A 24 11.45 9.26 6.54
N ALA A 25 10.77 10.21 7.21
CA ALA A 25 11.34 11.53 7.49
C ALA A 25 12.60 11.44 8.37
N SER A 26 12.58 10.58 9.39
CA SER A 26 13.70 10.35 10.31
C SER A 26 14.98 9.90 9.60
N ARG A 27 14.85 9.05 8.57
CA ARG A 27 15.99 8.59 7.75
C ARG A 27 16.59 9.69 6.87
N GLY A 28 15.78 10.69 6.50
CA GLY A 28 16.19 11.85 5.71
C GLY A 28 16.99 12.88 6.51
N GLY A 29 16.86 12.88 7.84
CA GLY A 29 17.51 13.86 8.72
C GLY A 29 19.03 13.71 8.83
N CYS A 30 19.51 12.66 9.49
CA CYS A 30 20.96 12.46 9.69
C CYS A 30 21.40 10.99 9.57
N ARG A 31 22.72 10.77 9.38
CA ARG A 31 23.30 9.42 9.23
C ARG A 31 23.04 8.53 10.45
N ALA A 32 23.08 9.09 11.65
CA ALA A 32 22.81 8.36 12.89
C ALA A 32 21.39 7.80 12.89
N TRP A 33 20.39 8.66 12.70
CA TRP A 33 18.97 8.26 12.67
C TRP A 33 18.66 7.25 11.58
N ARG A 34 19.29 7.39 10.40
CA ARG A 34 19.17 6.39 9.33
C ARG A 34 19.65 5.01 9.76
N SER A 35 20.74 4.94 10.52
CA SER A 35 21.23 3.67 11.08
C SER A 35 20.30 3.13 12.17
N LEU A 36 19.79 4.00 13.05
CA LEU A 36 18.92 3.58 14.16
C LEU A 36 17.59 3.03 13.69
N VAL A 37 16.99 3.61 12.66
CA VAL A 37 15.75 3.11 12.06
C VAL A 37 15.91 1.67 11.56
N LEU A 38 17.10 1.27 11.10
CA LEU A 38 17.34 -0.12 10.67
C LEU A 38 17.39 -1.11 11.84
N THR A 39 17.90 -0.67 12.99
CA THR A 39 18.12 -1.51 14.18
C THR A 39 17.00 -1.43 15.21
N ALA A 40 16.10 -0.46 15.10
CA ALA A 40 14.97 -0.29 16.00
C ALA A 40 13.98 -1.47 15.89
N ASN A 41 13.24 -1.74 16.96
CA ASN A 41 12.22 -2.80 17.01
C ASN A 41 10.91 -2.35 16.35
N ILE A 42 10.98 -1.97 15.06
CA ILE A 42 9.80 -1.56 14.28
C ILE A 42 8.90 -2.78 14.04
N PRO A 43 7.57 -2.66 14.29
CA PRO A 43 6.61 -3.72 14.01
C PRO A 43 6.73 -4.28 12.58
N PRO A 44 6.58 -5.61 12.37
CA PRO A 44 6.87 -6.26 11.10
C PRO A 44 6.16 -5.62 9.89
N ALA A 45 4.85 -5.39 9.96
CA ALA A 45 4.08 -4.81 8.88
C ALA A 45 4.57 -3.40 8.48
N ARG A 46 4.91 -2.57 9.48
CA ARG A 46 5.47 -1.23 9.22
C ARG A 46 6.90 -1.29 8.68
N ARG A 47 7.70 -2.26 9.09
CA ARG A 47 9.04 -2.49 8.54
C ARG A 47 8.97 -2.88 7.07
N LEU A 48 8.07 -3.80 6.70
CA LEU A 48 7.85 -4.20 5.31
C LEU A 48 7.47 -3.00 4.44
N LEU A 49 6.54 -2.16 4.90
CA LEU A 49 6.18 -0.93 4.18
C LEU A 49 7.35 0.06 4.06
N LEU A 50 8.18 0.18 5.09
CA LEU A 50 9.36 1.04 5.05
C LEU A 50 10.39 0.54 4.04
N GLU A 51 10.70 -0.74 4.05
CA GLU A 51 11.62 -1.37 3.10
C GLU A 51 11.11 -1.20 1.67
N PHE A 52 9.84 -1.51 1.45
CA PHE A 52 9.20 -1.34 0.15
C PHE A 52 9.19 0.12 -0.33
N TYR A 53 8.94 1.08 0.55
CA TYR A 53 9.06 2.51 0.21
C TYR A 53 10.47 2.87 -0.25
N LEU A 54 11.49 2.39 0.46
CA LEU A 54 12.89 2.69 0.14
C LEU A 54 13.32 2.10 -1.20
N GLU A 55 12.81 0.93 -1.56
CA GLU A 55 13.01 0.32 -2.87
C GLU A 55 12.25 1.09 -3.96
N LEU A 56 10.98 1.39 -3.72
CA LEU A 56 10.11 2.08 -4.68
C LEU A 56 10.68 3.43 -5.10
N ILE A 57 11.21 4.23 -4.18
CA ILE A 57 11.74 5.58 -4.52
C ILE A 57 13.03 5.54 -5.34
N GLN A 58 13.66 4.37 -5.50
CA GLN A 58 14.81 4.18 -6.40
C GLN A 58 14.38 3.65 -7.77
N ASP A 59 13.13 3.22 -7.92
CA ASP A 59 12.63 2.61 -9.13
C ASP A 59 12.30 3.66 -10.21
N LYS A 60 12.64 3.37 -11.46
CA LYS A 60 12.42 4.30 -12.58
C LYS A 60 10.93 4.62 -12.80
N TYR A 61 10.04 3.63 -12.59
CA TYR A 61 8.60 3.76 -12.80
C TYR A 61 7.97 4.69 -11.77
N PHE A 62 8.50 4.71 -10.54
CA PHE A 62 8.10 5.69 -9.53
C PHE A 62 8.36 7.12 -10.03
N HIS A 63 9.55 7.40 -10.57
CA HIS A 63 9.88 8.73 -11.08
C HIS A 63 9.05 9.13 -12.30
N GLN A 64 8.78 8.19 -13.21
CA GLN A 64 8.02 8.44 -14.43
C GLN A 64 6.54 8.75 -14.15
N THR A 65 5.91 8.03 -13.22
CA THR A 65 4.49 8.21 -12.89
C THR A 65 4.25 9.39 -11.94
N ARG A 66 5.29 9.86 -11.24
CA ARG A 66 5.19 10.90 -10.19
C ARG A 66 4.52 12.20 -10.64
N PRO A 67 4.84 12.84 -11.78
CA PRO A 67 4.17 14.08 -12.18
C PRO A 67 2.66 13.90 -12.29
N TRP A 68 2.21 12.83 -12.96
CA TRP A 68 0.79 12.54 -13.11
C TRP A 68 0.12 12.24 -11.76
N VAL A 69 0.77 11.47 -10.88
CA VAL A 69 0.26 11.21 -9.53
C VAL A 69 0.03 12.53 -8.80
N LEU A 70 0.99 13.45 -8.81
CA LEU A 70 0.86 14.73 -8.12
C LEU A 70 -0.26 15.61 -8.70
N ASP A 71 -0.45 15.60 -10.01
CA ASP A 71 -1.48 16.40 -10.68
C ASP A 71 -2.90 15.86 -10.48
N ASN A 72 -3.04 14.56 -10.19
CA ASN A 72 -4.34 13.88 -10.10
C ASN A 72 -4.70 13.42 -8.69
N LEU A 73 -3.78 13.57 -7.73
CA LEU A 73 -4.02 13.17 -6.36
C LEU A 73 -5.07 14.08 -5.72
N LYS A 74 -6.11 13.45 -5.18
CA LYS A 74 -7.18 14.12 -4.44
C LYS A 74 -7.04 13.86 -2.95
N ASP A 75 -7.53 14.81 -2.18
CA ASP A 75 -7.77 14.59 -0.77
C ASP A 75 -8.79 13.47 -0.57
N PHE A 76 -8.53 12.63 0.41
CA PHE A 76 -9.27 11.39 0.62
C PHE A 76 -9.27 11.03 2.10
N ASP A 77 -10.47 10.69 2.61
CA ASP A 77 -10.69 10.26 3.99
C ASP A 77 -10.28 8.79 4.18
N ARG A 78 -9.06 8.58 4.68
CA ARG A 78 -8.46 7.25 4.84
C ARG A 78 -9.13 6.47 5.95
N GLU A 79 -9.42 7.14 7.06
CA GLU A 79 -10.09 6.59 8.22
C GLU A 79 -11.52 6.21 7.88
N GLY A 80 -12.24 7.09 7.17
CA GLY A 80 -13.57 6.81 6.65
C GLY A 80 -13.59 5.62 5.69
N TYR A 81 -12.59 5.49 4.82
CA TYR A 81 -12.47 4.34 3.91
C TYR A 81 -12.28 3.01 4.65
N VAL A 82 -11.33 2.97 5.60
CA VAL A 82 -11.12 1.77 6.43
C VAL A 82 -12.37 1.47 7.25
N GLY A 83 -13.00 2.48 7.83
CA GLY A 83 -14.24 2.35 8.60
C GLY A 83 -15.38 1.77 7.76
N ALA A 84 -15.56 2.25 6.53
CA ALA A 84 -16.60 1.78 5.62
C ALA A 84 -16.39 0.31 5.21
N LEU A 85 -15.15 -0.14 5.00
CA LEU A 85 -14.85 -1.55 4.74
C LEU A 85 -15.17 -2.43 5.95
N VAL A 86 -14.74 -2.01 7.15
CA VAL A 86 -15.02 -2.75 8.39
C VAL A 86 -16.52 -2.83 8.67
N GLN A 87 -17.27 -1.75 8.42
CA GLN A 87 -18.73 -1.74 8.53
C GLN A 87 -19.42 -2.70 7.56
N GLN A 88 -18.82 -2.96 6.40
CA GLN A 88 -19.28 -3.98 5.45
C GLN A 88 -18.92 -5.41 5.89
N GLY A 89 -18.19 -5.59 6.99
CA GLY A 89 -17.77 -6.89 7.53
C GLY A 89 -16.36 -7.32 7.12
N ALA A 90 -15.55 -6.41 6.58
CA ALA A 90 -14.18 -6.70 6.19
C ALA A 90 -13.27 -6.97 7.41
N ASN A 91 -12.58 -8.10 7.42
CA ASN A 91 -11.43 -8.34 8.29
C ASN A 91 -10.15 -7.98 7.54
N LEU A 92 -9.65 -6.76 7.76
CA LEU A 92 -8.53 -6.22 6.98
C LEU A 92 -7.18 -6.71 7.53
N PRO A 93 -6.29 -7.24 6.67
CA PRO A 93 -4.90 -7.50 7.06
C PRO A 93 -4.22 -6.23 7.59
N GLU A 94 -3.36 -6.38 8.60
CA GLU A 94 -2.69 -5.25 9.23
C GLU A 94 -1.87 -4.45 8.22
N GLU A 95 -1.17 -5.11 7.30
CA GLU A 95 -0.36 -4.50 6.24
C GLU A 95 -1.21 -3.60 5.34
N PHE A 96 -2.40 -4.07 4.94
CA PHE A 96 -3.31 -3.30 4.11
C PHE A 96 -3.86 -2.09 4.87
N ARG A 97 -4.26 -2.28 6.14
CA ARG A 97 -4.73 -1.19 6.98
C ARG A 97 -3.66 -0.12 7.19
N LEU A 98 -2.43 -0.52 7.50
CA LEU A 98 -1.30 0.40 7.66
C LEU A 98 -0.93 1.08 6.34
N TRP A 99 -1.02 0.38 5.20
CA TRP A 99 -0.81 0.98 3.89
C TRP A 99 -1.84 2.09 3.62
N VAL A 100 -3.14 1.85 3.83
CA VAL A 100 -4.16 2.89 3.63
C VAL A 100 -3.93 4.10 4.55
N LEU A 101 -3.63 3.86 5.84
CA LEU A 101 -3.54 4.92 6.84
C LEU A 101 -2.22 5.70 6.77
N GLU A 102 -1.09 5.02 6.65
CA GLU A 102 0.24 5.61 6.85
C GLU A 102 1.04 5.84 5.55
N TRP A 103 0.69 5.16 4.44
CA TRP A 103 1.45 5.28 3.19
C TRP A 103 1.42 6.71 2.65
N PRO A 104 2.56 7.25 2.17
CA PRO A 104 2.57 8.55 1.51
C PRO A 104 1.75 8.50 0.22
N ALA A 105 0.65 9.26 0.13
CA ALA A 105 -0.20 9.27 -1.07
C ALA A 105 0.56 9.68 -2.34
N THR A 106 1.56 10.55 -2.20
CA THR A 106 2.45 10.97 -3.29
C THR A 106 3.45 9.89 -3.72
N ALA A 107 3.41 8.72 -3.10
CA ALA A 107 4.14 7.52 -3.48
C ALA A 107 3.21 6.40 -3.95
N ALA A 108 2.13 6.77 -4.65
CA ALA A 108 1.27 5.81 -5.32
C ALA A 108 2.08 4.89 -6.25
N ILE A 109 1.78 3.59 -6.19
CA ILE A 109 2.54 2.55 -6.90
C ILE A 109 1.87 2.34 -8.25
N ALA A 110 2.59 2.53 -9.36
CA ALA A 110 2.07 2.32 -10.71
C ALA A 110 0.73 3.05 -11.00
N GLY A 111 0.47 4.18 -10.32
CA GLY A 111 -0.79 4.94 -10.44
C GLY A 111 -1.99 4.33 -9.68
N ILE A 112 -1.76 3.37 -8.78
CA ILE A 112 -2.78 2.74 -7.93
C ILE A 112 -2.73 3.36 -6.54
N TRP A 113 -3.79 4.09 -6.18
CA TRP A 113 -3.98 4.66 -4.84
C TRP A 113 -5.43 5.10 -4.64
N LEU A 114 -5.92 5.11 -3.41
CA LEU A 114 -7.33 5.39 -3.11
C LEU A 114 -7.75 6.84 -3.43
N GLY A 115 -6.80 7.77 -3.36
CA GLY A 115 -7.01 9.18 -3.74
C GLY A 115 -6.78 9.47 -5.22
N LEU A 116 -6.56 8.46 -6.07
CA LEU A 116 -6.39 8.64 -7.52
C LEU A 116 -7.67 8.26 -8.27
N PRO A 117 -7.93 8.86 -9.43
CA PRO A 117 -9.13 8.56 -10.23
C PRO A 117 -9.18 7.10 -10.70
N ASP A 118 -10.40 6.60 -10.87
CA ASP A 118 -10.74 5.36 -11.59
C ASP A 118 -10.80 5.66 -13.10
N ASP A 119 -9.69 6.15 -13.67
CA ASP A 119 -9.62 6.48 -15.08
C ASP A 119 -8.85 5.41 -15.87
N ASN A 120 -9.49 4.88 -16.91
CA ASN A 120 -8.86 4.01 -17.90
C ASN A 120 -8.15 4.90 -18.93
N MET A 121 -7.06 5.56 -18.54
CA MET A 121 -6.29 6.40 -19.47
C MET A 121 -5.51 5.52 -20.45
N GLY A 122 -6.17 5.18 -21.56
CA GLY A 122 -5.51 4.72 -22.77
C GLY A 122 -4.75 5.88 -23.42
N GLY A 123 -3.45 5.97 -23.16
CA GLY A 123 -2.53 6.86 -23.87
C GLY A 123 -2.08 8.07 -23.05
N SER A 124 -0.85 8.02 -22.54
CA SER A 124 0.06 9.18 -22.30
C SER A 124 1.28 8.78 -21.47
N MET A 125 1.22 7.69 -20.70
CA MET A 125 2.37 7.14 -19.97
C MET A 125 2.47 5.65 -20.27
N ASP A 126 3.40 5.26 -21.14
CA ASP A 126 3.68 3.86 -21.52
C ASP A 126 3.99 2.95 -20.32
N ASP A 127 4.24 3.55 -19.16
CA ASP A 127 4.74 2.92 -17.94
C ASP A 127 3.72 2.88 -16.78
N ARG A 128 2.51 3.46 -16.93
CA ARG A 128 1.41 3.28 -15.96
C ARG A 128 0.75 1.92 -16.21
N MET A 129 0.33 1.23 -15.14
CA MET A 129 -0.50 0.03 -15.30
C MET A 129 -1.82 0.37 -16.01
N THR A 130 -1.98 -0.12 -17.25
CA THR A 130 -3.18 0.08 -18.06
C THR A 130 -4.37 -0.65 -17.47
N GLY A 131 -5.28 0.09 -16.84
CA GLY A 131 -6.49 -0.46 -16.25
C GLY A 131 -7.18 0.52 -15.32
N ARG A 132 -8.14 -0.01 -14.58
CA ARG A 132 -9.01 0.71 -13.65
C ARG A 132 -8.50 0.56 -12.22
N ASN A 133 -8.31 1.69 -11.54
CA ASN A 133 -7.96 1.77 -10.14
C ASN A 133 -9.22 1.64 -9.27
N ILE A 134 -9.64 0.40 -9.00
CA ILE A 134 -10.88 0.12 -8.27
C ILE A 134 -10.80 0.57 -6.81
N LEU A 135 -9.59 0.66 -6.23
CA LEU A 135 -9.38 1.24 -4.90
C LEU A 135 -9.84 2.69 -4.78
N GLY A 136 -9.87 3.45 -5.88
CA GLY A 136 -10.31 4.84 -5.91
C GLY A 136 -11.83 5.03 -5.91
N ILE A 137 -12.62 3.95 -5.92
CA ILE A 137 -14.09 4.03 -5.87
C ILE A 137 -14.53 4.47 -4.46
N ASN A 138 -15.42 5.46 -4.42
CA ASN A 138 -16.01 5.98 -3.19
C ASN A 138 -17.55 5.83 -3.25
N PRO A 139 -18.20 5.09 -2.32
CA PRO A 139 -17.60 4.36 -1.19
C PRO A 139 -16.85 3.10 -1.65
N PRO A 140 -15.86 2.62 -0.85
CA PRO A 140 -15.23 1.33 -1.08
C PRO A 140 -16.26 0.21 -1.13
N GLN A 141 -16.00 -0.79 -1.98
CA GLN A 141 -16.85 -1.96 -2.10
C GLN A 141 -16.12 -3.21 -1.61
N LEU A 142 -16.69 -3.85 -0.59
CA LEU A 142 -16.39 -5.22 -0.25
C LEU A 142 -17.11 -6.14 -1.25
N SER A 143 -16.38 -7.09 -1.81
CA SER A 143 -16.88 -8.03 -2.82
C SER A 143 -16.50 -9.46 -2.45
N SER A 144 -16.65 -10.39 -3.38
CA SER A 144 -16.24 -11.77 -3.21
C SER A 144 -15.60 -12.34 -4.47
N VAL A 145 -14.65 -13.25 -4.28
CA VAL A 145 -13.97 -13.97 -5.37
C VAL A 145 -14.09 -15.47 -5.16
N VAL A 146 -14.20 -16.24 -6.24
CA VAL A 146 -14.24 -17.70 -6.18
C VAL A 146 -12.82 -18.22 -5.97
N PHE A 147 -12.56 -18.81 -4.80
CA PHE A 147 -11.32 -19.49 -4.51
C PHE A 147 -11.37 -20.92 -5.04
N VAL A 148 -10.83 -21.13 -6.24
CA VAL A 148 -10.93 -22.38 -7.02
C VAL A 148 -10.40 -23.62 -6.28
N PRO A 149 -9.30 -23.59 -5.50
CA PRO A 149 -8.83 -24.77 -4.77
C PRO A 149 -9.90 -25.42 -3.88
N LYS A 150 -10.82 -24.61 -3.34
CA LYS A 150 -11.92 -25.07 -2.46
C LYS A 150 -13.33 -24.79 -3.03
N LYS A 151 -13.42 -24.25 -4.24
CA LYS A 151 -14.67 -23.84 -4.92
C LYS A 151 -15.64 -23.06 -4.01
N ARG A 152 -15.11 -22.15 -3.19
CA ARG A 152 -15.89 -21.32 -2.26
C ARG A 152 -15.72 -19.83 -2.60
N CYS A 153 -16.76 -19.04 -2.37
CA CYS A 153 -16.64 -17.59 -2.43
C CYS A 153 -16.02 -17.09 -1.12
N ILE A 154 -14.97 -16.28 -1.24
CA ILE A 154 -14.32 -15.62 -0.10
C ILE A 154 -14.50 -14.10 -0.22
N PRO A 155 -14.66 -13.38 0.90
CA PRO A 155 -14.68 -11.92 0.88
C PRO A 155 -13.34 -11.38 0.37
N ALA A 156 -13.41 -10.37 -0.50
CA ALA A 156 -12.23 -9.78 -1.13
C ALA A 156 -12.48 -8.33 -1.55
N ILE A 157 -11.39 -7.56 -1.67
CA ILE A 157 -11.39 -6.21 -2.24
C ILE A 157 -10.79 -6.29 -3.64
N CYS A 158 -11.48 -5.76 -4.65
CA CYS A 158 -10.90 -5.60 -5.97
C CYS A 158 -9.95 -4.40 -5.95
N LEU A 159 -8.67 -4.62 -6.22
CA LEU A 159 -7.67 -3.56 -6.21
C LEU A 159 -7.60 -2.85 -7.56
N TRP A 160 -7.60 -3.64 -8.63
CA TRP A 160 -7.36 -3.16 -9.99
C TRP A 160 -7.94 -4.11 -11.04
N VAL A 161 -8.36 -3.57 -12.19
CA VAL A 161 -8.88 -4.33 -13.34
C VAL A 161 -8.19 -3.88 -14.63
N GLY A 162 -7.50 -4.81 -15.29
CA GLY A 162 -6.72 -4.57 -16.51
C GLY A 162 -7.40 -4.92 -17.83
N PHE A 163 -6.63 -4.76 -18.90
CA PHE A 163 -6.93 -5.22 -20.26
C PHE A 163 -6.03 -6.44 -20.58
N PRO A 164 -6.48 -7.61 -21.10
CA PRO A 164 -7.80 -8.22 -21.21
C PRO A 164 -7.97 -9.52 -20.39
N PRO A 165 -9.06 -9.61 -19.60
CA PRO A 165 -9.24 -8.85 -18.39
C PRO A 165 -8.70 -9.65 -17.18
N ASP A 166 -7.63 -9.17 -16.57
CA ASP A 166 -7.14 -9.69 -15.30
C ASP A 166 -7.53 -8.70 -14.19
N ALA A 167 -8.13 -9.20 -13.12
CA ALA A 167 -8.43 -8.44 -11.94
C ALA A 167 -7.54 -8.91 -10.78
N VAL A 168 -6.97 -7.94 -10.06
CA VAL A 168 -6.17 -8.19 -8.87
C VAL A 168 -7.06 -8.00 -7.65
N TRP A 169 -7.13 -9.04 -6.82
CA TRP A 169 -7.98 -9.10 -5.63
C TRP A 169 -7.13 -9.25 -4.39
N LEU A 170 -7.55 -8.61 -3.30
CA LEU A 170 -7.08 -8.85 -1.95
C LEU A 170 -8.12 -9.68 -1.19
N PRO A 171 -7.90 -10.98 -0.99
CA PRO A 171 -8.70 -11.80 -0.09
C PRO A 171 -8.65 -11.27 1.34
N LEU A 172 -9.77 -11.38 2.03
CA LEU A 172 -9.92 -11.02 3.45
C LEU A 172 -10.17 -12.27 4.30
N ASP A 173 -9.60 -13.40 3.88
CA ASP A 173 -9.73 -14.70 4.52
C ASP A 173 -8.45 -15.01 5.30
N GLU A 174 -8.60 -15.54 6.51
CA GLU A 174 -7.48 -15.85 7.41
C GLU A 174 -6.78 -17.17 7.06
N GLU A 175 -7.23 -17.89 6.02
CA GLU A 175 -6.54 -19.09 5.57
C GLU A 175 -5.06 -18.78 5.24
N PRO A 176 -4.09 -19.58 5.74
CA PRO A 176 -2.66 -19.30 5.57
C PRO A 176 -2.21 -19.16 4.11
N ASP A 177 -2.93 -19.81 3.19
CA ASP A 177 -2.65 -19.73 1.77
C ASP A 177 -3.08 -18.41 1.13
N LEU A 178 -4.02 -17.69 1.76
CA LEU A 178 -4.69 -16.51 1.26
C LEU A 178 -4.32 -15.22 2.00
N TYR A 179 -4.07 -15.33 3.31
CA TYR A 179 -3.82 -14.17 4.16
C TYR A 179 -2.60 -13.38 3.68
N GLY A 180 -2.78 -12.08 3.48
CA GLY A 180 -1.73 -11.15 3.03
C GLY A 180 -1.25 -11.35 1.58
N LYS A 181 -1.90 -12.19 0.77
CA LYS A 181 -1.56 -12.41 -0.65
C LYS A 181 -2.61 -11.83 -1.57
N THR A 182 -2.23 -11.51 -2.81
CA THR A 182 -3.20 -11.12 -3.85
C THR A 182 -3.51 -12.29 -4.77
N ILE A 183 -4.73 -12.32 -5.31
CA ILE A 183 -5.14 -13.27 -6.35
C ILE A 183 -5.35 -12.51 -7.65
N THR A 184 -4.80 -13.02 -8.75
CA THR A 184 -5.12 -12.55 -10.10
C THR A 184 -6.14 -13.49 -10.73
N CYS A 185 -7.27 -12.95 -11.19
CA CYS A 185 -8.31 -13.73 -11.86
C CYS A 185 -8.64 -13.13 -13.23
N CYS A 186 -8.77 -13.99 -14.24
CA CYS A 186 -9.45 -13.62 -15.48
C CYS A 186 -10.90 -13.22 -15.16
N THR A 187 -11.35 -12.04 -15.57
CA THR A 187 -12.76 -11.64 -15.43
C THR A 187 -13.68 -12.27 -16.49
N ARG A 188 -13.11 -13.08 -17.40
CA ARG A 188 -13.86 -13.99 -18.27
C ARG A 188 -14.20 -15.27 -17.49
N GLY A 189 -15.30 -15.21 -16.74
CA GLY A 189 -16.05 -16.37 -16.26
C GLY A 189 -17.23 -16.65 -17.17
#